data_AF-A0A351G3F5-F1
#
_entry.id   AF-A0A351G3F5-F1
#
_cell.length_a   1.000
_cell.length_b   1.000
_cell.length_c   1.000
_cell.angle_alpha   90.00
_cell.angle_beta   90.00
_cell.angle_gamma   90.00
#
_symmetry.space_group_name_H-M   'P 1'
#
loop_
_entity.id
_entity.type
_entity.pdbx_description
1 polymer ?
#
loop_
_entity_poly.entity_id
_entity_poly.type
_entity_poly.pdbx_seq_one_letter_code
_entity_poly.pdbx_strand_id
1 'polypeptide(L)'
;MNKARLSRIGGWALTLAGLRLFLFVLVIYVFPNSYAWYVQDTSIFTAAHQLIVFVLGPLFMLFGLLGLRARYGKQVGWWGRNALLLGAIMDPLLVYAPLILYAGIAVYFTLPALALGQIGLAIFGVAALKHKPLPRMNWLPLAASVWYPIAYPLRFFVLSEYFYVYSSNRLDPADVMDALVFGGIFVQAIAMMVLGWTLHGDVPQEEPRATT
;
A
#
# COMPACT_ATOMS: atom_id res chain seq x y z
N MET A 1 -18.84 7.69 14.40
CA MET A 1 -17.94 8.72 13.80
C MET A 1 -18.62 9.30 12.56
N ASN A 2 -18.62 10.63 12.36
CA ASN A 2 -19.22 11.24 11.17
C ASN A 2 -18.36 10.96 9.92
N LYS A 3 -18.97 11.04 8.72
CA LYS A 3 -18.29 10.72 7.45
C LYS A 3 -17.13 11.67 7.14
N ALA A 4 -17.29 12.95 7.49
CA ALA A 4 -16.28 13.99 7.28
C ALA A 4 -15.00 13.67 8.07
N ARG A 5 -15.11 13.36 9.35
CA ARG A 5 -13.99 12.99 10.22
C ARG A 5 -13.31 11.70 9.75
N LEU A 6 -14.09 10.67 9.36
CA LEU A 6 -13.52 9.42 8.83
C LEU A 6 -12.74 9.66 7.53
N SER A 7 -13.27 10.52 6.64
CA SER A 7 -12.57 10.87 5.39
C SER A 7 -11.26 11.61 5.67
N ARG A 8 -11.28 12.55 6.63
CA ARG A 8 -10.08 13.32 7.03
C ARG A 8 -9.00 12.42 7.65
N ILE A 9 -9.39 11.51 8.54
CA ILE A 9 -8.48 10.52 9.13
C ILE A 9 -7.94 9.58 8.04
N GLY A 10 -8.81 9.10 7.15
CA GLY A 10 -8.39 8.24 6.05
C GLY A 10 -7.45 8.94 5.06
N GLY A 11 -7.61 10.24 4.83
CA GLY A 11 -6.67 11.02 4.01
C GLY A 11 -5.26 11.00 4.60
N TRP A 12 -5.13 11.32 5.89
CA TRP A 12 -3.85 11.21 6.59
C TRP A 12 -3.29 9.79 6.61
N ALA A 13 -4.15 8.79 6.84
CA ALA A 13 -3.75 7.40 6.87
C ALA A 13 -3.21 6.92 5.52
N LEU A 14 -3.82 7.32 4.40
CA LEU A 14 -3.28 7.04 3.06
C LEU A 14 -1.92 7.72 2.82
N THR A 15 -1.77 8.96 3.26
CA THR A 15 -0.48 9.66 3.15
C THR A 15 0.60 8.95 3.93
N LEU A 16 0.31 8.51 5.16
CA LEU A 16 1.24 7.74 5.99
C LEU A 16 1.52 6.35 5.40
N ALA A 17 0.53 5.70 4.78
CA ALA A 17 0.73 4.45 4.08
C ALA A 17 1.66 4.61 2.85
N GLY A 18 1.52 5.72 2.10
CA GLY A 18 2.45 6.06 1.02
C GLY A 18 3.86 6.38 1.53
N LEU A 19 3.98 7.17 2.60
CA LEU A 19 5.27 7.48 3.24
C LEU A 19 5.97 6.21 3.73
N ARG A 20 5.23 5.26 4.31
CA ARG A 20 5.76 3.94 4.67
C ARG A 20 6.38 3.23 3.47
N LEU A 21 5.70 3.19 2.32
CA LEU A 21 6.23 2.53 1.12
C LEU A 21 7.51 3.22 0.63
N PHE A 22 7.55 4.54 0.69
CA PHE A 22 8.76 5.30 0.38
C PHE A 22 9.92 4.94 1.31
N LEU A 23 9.69 4.91 2.62
CA LEU A 23 10.69 4.51 3.61
C LEU A 23 11.16 3.07 3.41
N PHE A 24 10.26 2.16 3.04
CA PHE A 24 10.59 0.77 2.73
C PHE A 24 11.59 0.67 1.57
N VAL A 25 11.34 1.37 0.46
CA VAL A 25 12.26 1.41 -0.68
C VAL A 25 13.59 2.05 -0.30
N LEU A 26 13.55 3.16 0.44
CA LEU A 26 14.74 3.89 0.87
C LEU A 26 15.65 3.02 1.73
N VAL A 27 15.11 2.30 2.72
CA VAL A 27 15.90 1.44 3.60
C VAL A 27 16.54 0.29 2.83
N ILE A 28 15.81 -0.35 1.93
CA ILE A 28 16.36 -1.44 1.12
C ILE A 28 17.48 -0.95 0.20
N TYR A 29 17.32 0.23 -0.41
CA TYR A 29 18.29 0.77 -1.35
C TYR A 29 19.53 1.37 -0.69
N VAL A 30 19.37 2.08 0.43
CA VAL A 30 20.49 2.69 1.18
C VAL A 30 21.29 1.63 1.92
N PHE A 31 20.65 0.54 2.32
CA PHE A 31 21.30 -0.54 3.04
C PHE A 31 21.11 -1.88 2.31
N PRO A 32 21.74 -2.08 1.14
CA PRO A 32 21.49 -3.23 0.27
C PRO A 32 21.92 -4.57 0.88
N ASN A 33 22.97 -4.57 1.71
CA ASN A 33 23.36 -5.77 2.47
C ASN A 33 22.36 -6.13 3.57
N SER A 34 21.43 -5.23 3.91
CA SER A 34 20.53 -5.45 5.03
C SER A 34 19.68 -6.66 4.86
N TYR A 35 19.27 -7.10 3.67
CA TYR A 35 18.24 -8.15 3.59
C TYR A 35 18.61 -9.44 4.35
N ALA A 36 19.90 -9.80 4.39
CA ALA A 36 20.42 -10.91 5.19
C ALA A 36 20.59 -10.57 6.69
N TRP A 37 20.91 -9.32 7.03
CA TRP A 37 21.01 -8.83 8.42
C TRP A 37 19.67 -8.36 8.99
N TYR A 38 18.64 -8.12 8.19
CA TYR A 38 17.38 -7.44 8.55
C TYR A 38 16.53 -8.30 9.48
N VAL A 39 16.76 -9.62 9.43
CA VAL A 39 16.11 -10.63 10.26
C VAL A 39 16.90 -10.87 11.55
N GLN A 40 18.19 -10.50 11.61
CA GLN A 40 19.08 -10.81 12.75
C GLN A 40 19.62 -9.56 13.48
N ASP A 41 19.55 -8.38 12.87
CA ASP A 41 19.98 -7.11 13.44
C ASP A 41 18.90 -6.59 14.40
N THR A 42 19.31 -6.47 15.67
CA THR A 42 18.46 -6.00 16.77
C THR A 42 18.54 -4.48 16.98
N SER A 43 19.14 -3.75 16.04
CA SER A 43 19.22 -2.29 16.12
C SER A 43 17.83 -1.65 16.25
N ILE A 44 17.78 -0.55 17.00
CA ILE A 44 16.54 0.24 17.16
C ILE A 44 15.97 0.72 15.82
N PHE A 45 16.84 0.93 14.83
CA PHE A 45 16.46 1.33 13.49
C PHE A 45 15.70 0.21 12.76
N THR A 46 16.23 -1.02 12.81
CA THR A 46 15.58 -2.20 12.23
C THR A 46 14.22 -2.47 12.90
N ALA A 47 14.16 -2.42 14.24
CA ALA A 47 12.92 -2.56 14.99
C ALA A 47 11.87 -1.49 14.63
N ALA A 48 12.28 -0.22 14.54
CA ALA A 48 11.39 0.89 14.17
C ALA A 48 10.85 0.72 12.75
N HIS A 49 11.70 0.34 11.78
CA HIS A 49 11.24 0.10 10.41
C HIS A 49 10.29 -1.09 10.32
N GLN A 50 10.56 -2.20 11.02
CA GLN A 50 9.64 -3.34 11.08
C GLN A 50 8.29 -2.95 11.68
N LEU A 51 8.29 -2.16 12.76
CA LEU A 51 7.06 -1.63 13.37
C LEU A 51 6.28 -0.76 12.37
N ILE A 52 6.93 0.17 11.69
CA ILE A 52 6.28 1.07 10.73
C ILE A 52 5.72 0.29 9.54
N VAL A 53 6.49 -0.64 8.97
CA VAL A 53 6.13 -1.34 7.74
C VAL A 53 5.13 -2.46 7.99
N PHE A 54 5.34 -3.30 9.00
CA PHE A 54 4.53 -4.50 9.20
C PHE A 54 3.43 -4.31 10.23
N VAL A 55 3.60 -3.43 11.22
CA VAL A 55 2.58 -3.24 12.27
C VAL A 55 1.70 -2.04 11.98
N LEU A 56 2.26 -0.85 11.78
CA LEU A 56 1.47 0.37 11.57
C LEU A 56 0.95 0.47 10.13
N GLY A 57 1.71 -0.05 9.17
CA GLY A 57 1.38 -0.02 7.76
C GLY A 57 -0.02 -0.53 7.40
N PRO A 58 -0.41 -1.74 7.82
CA PRO A 58 -1.75 -2.27 7.56
C PRO A 58 -2.86 -1.44 8.21
N LEU A 59 -2.61 -0.82 9.37
CA LEU A 59 -3.57 0.09 10.00
C LEU A 59 -3.75 1.37 9.18
N PHE A 60 -2.65 1.95 8.69
CA PHE A 60 -2.70 3.11 7.81
C PHE A 60 -3.49 2.81 6.53
N MET A 61 -3.28 1.62 5.94
CA MET A 61 -4.05 1.17 4.79
C MET A 61 -5.53 0.97 5.13
N LEU A 62 -5.86 0.27 6.22
CA LEU A 62 -7.22 0.05 6.72
C LEU A 62 -8.00 1.38 6.82
N PHE A 63 -7.46 2.35 7.58
CA PHE A 63 -8.14 3.64 7.76
C PHE A 63 -8.20 4.44 6.46
N GLY A 64 -7.16 4.34 5.63
CA GLY A 64 -7.12 4.95 4.31
C GLY A 64 -8.24 4.50 3.39
N LEU A 65 -8.40 3.18 3.23
CA LEU A 65 -9.43 2.56 2.41
C LEU A 65 -10.83 2.81 2.96
N LEU A 66 -11.01 2.79 4.30
CA LEU A 66 -12.28 3.15 4.93
C LEU A 66 -12.66 4.61 4.68
N GLY A 67 -11.68 5.53 4.67
CA GLY A 67 -11.88 6.93 4.31
C GLY A 67 -12.35 7.10 2.86
N LEU A 68 -11.66 6.47 1.91
CA LEU A 68 -12.08 6.47 0.49
C LEU A 68 -13.49 5.91 0.33
N ARG A 69 -13.79 4.81 1.03
CA ARG A 69 -15.12 4.19 0.98
C ARG A 69 -16.20 5.10 1.54
N ALA A 70 -15.92 5.79 2.65
CA ALA A 70 -16.86 6.70 3.28
C ALA A 70 -17.19 7.91 2.39
N ARG A 71 -16.18 8.41 1.67
CA ARG A 71 -16.29 9.58 0.80
C ARG A 71 -16.87 9.25 -0.58
N TYR A 72 -16.21 8.33 -1.30
CA TYR A 72 -16.46 8.07 -2.72
C TYR A 72 -17.23 6.77 -2.98
N GLY A 73 -17.38 5.92 -1.96
CA GLY A 73 -17.93 4.58 -2.11
C GLY A 73 -19.35 4.53 -2.70
N LYS A 74 -20.18 5.56 -2.52
CA LYS A 74 -21.51 5.58 -3.14
C LYS A 74 -21.48 5.80 -4.65
N GLN A 75 -20.48 6.52 -5.15
CA GLN A 75 -20.40 6.94 -6.56
C GLN A 75 -19.83 5.84 -7.46
N VAL A 76 -18.97 4.98 -6.93
CA VAL A 76 -18.32 3.88 -7.65
C VAL A 76 -19.15 2.59 -7.76
N GLY A 77 -20.37 2.59 -7.21
CA GLY A 77 -21.24 1.42 -7.17
C GLY A 77 -20.83 0.35 -6.14
N TRP A 78 -21.59 -0.75 -6.12
CA TRP A 78 -21.47 -1.81 -5.11
C TRP A 78 -20.10 -2.49 -5.13
N TRP A 79 -19.60 -2.82 -6.32
CA TRP A 79 -18.34 -3.54 -6.51
C TRP A 79 -17.14 -2.77 -5.96
N GLY A 80 -16.89 -1.54 -6.44
CA GLY A 80 -15.76 -0.73 -5.97
C GLY A 80 -15.83 -0.41 -4.47
N ARG A 81 -17.05 -0.19 -3.95
CA ARG A 81 -17.27 0.09 -2.53
C ARG A 81 -16.95 -1.10 -1.61
N ASN A 82 -17.32 -2.31 -2.03
CA ASN A 82 -17.09 -3.51 -1.22
C ASN A 82 -15.68 -4.07 -1.42
N ALA A 83 -15.06 -3.86 -2.57
CA ALA A 83 -13.65 -4.14 -2.78
C ALA A 83 -12.77 -3.34 -1.80
N LEU A 84 -13.06 -2.04 -1.60
CA LEU A 84 -12.38 -1.24 -0.57
C LEU A 84 -12.58 -1.81 0.83
N LEU A 85 -13.80 -2.24 1.18
CA LEU A 85 -14.08 -2.79 2.50
C LEU A 85 -13.34 -4.11 2.74
N LEU A 86 -13.38 -5.00 1.74
CA LEU A 86 -12.69 -6.28 1.80
C LEU A 86 -11.19 -6.08 1.92
N GLY A 87 -10.60 -5.23 1.07
CA GLY A 87 -9.18 -4.88 1.16
C GLY A 87 -8.80 -4.28 2.51
N ALA A 88 -9.63 -3.39 3.05
CA ALA A 88 -9.40 -2.76 4.35
C ALA A 88 -9.38 -3.77 5.51
N ILE A 89 -10.24 -4.79 5.48
CA ILE A 89 -10.32 -5.80 6.56
C ILE A 89 -9.26 -6.89 6.37
N MET A 90 -9.08 -7.37 5.13
CA MET A 90 -8.22 -8.52 4.85
C MET A 90 -6.73 -8.20 5.03
N ASP A 91 -6.30 -6.97 4.70
CA ASP A 91 -4.91 -6.55 4.87
C ASP A 91 -4.40 -6.69 6.33
N PRO A 92 -5.01 -6.04 7.34
CA PRO A 92 -4.60 -6.23 8.73
C PRO A 92 -4.87 -7.64 9.25
N LEU A 93 -5.96 -8.30 8.83
CA LEU A 93 -6.28 -9.65 9.29
C LEU A 93 -5.18 -10.64 8.90
N LEU A 94 -4.72 -10.59 7.64
CA LEU A 94 -3.69 -11.50 7.15
C LEU A 94 -2.28 -11.13 7.60
N VAL A 95 -2.04 -9.87 8.01
CA VAL A 95 -0.76 -9.51 8.65
C VAL A 95 -0.73 -9.93 10.11
N TYR A 96 -1.79 -9.67 10.88
CA TYR A 96 -1.80 -9.92 12.32
C TYR A 96 -2.13 -11.36 12.71
N ALA A 97 -2.97 -12.08 11.95
CA ALA A 97 -3.30 -13.46 12.29
C ALA A 97 -2.05 -14.37 12.33
N PRO A 98 -1.13 -14.35 11.35
CA PRO A 98 0.10 -15.12 11.43
C PRO A 98 1.04 -14.66 12.55
N LEU A 99 1.10 -13.35 12.84
CA LEU A 99 1.90 -12.82 13.96
C LEU A 99 1.42 -13.36 15.31
N ILE A 100 0.09 -13.51 15.47
CA ILE A 100 -0.52 -14.03 16.70
C ILE A 100 -0.39 -15.56 16.77
N LEU A 101 -0.56 -16.25 15.64
CA LEU A 101 -0.66 -17.72 15.62
C LEU A 101 0.70 -18.42 15.45
N TYR A 102 1.67 -17.83 14.76
CA TYR A 102 2.93 -18.46 14.40
C TYR A 102 4.08 -17.43 14.27
N ALA A 103 4.76 -17.16 15.39
CA ALA A 103 5.88 -16.21 15.46
C ALA A 103 7.03 -16.49 14.45
N GLY A 104 7.14 -17.71 13.91
CA GLY A 104 8.21 -18.11 12.97
C GLY A 104 7.86 -18.10 11.47
N ILE A 105 6.60 -17.96 11.07
CA ILE A 105 6.16 -18.08 9.65
C ILE A 105 5.66 -16.73 9.08
N ALA A 106 5.73 -15.66 9.87
CA ALA A 106 5.11 -14.37 9.57
C ALA A 106 5.52 -13.74 8.22
N VAL A 107 6.74 -13.98 7.74
CA VAL A 107 7.26 -13.37 6.49
C VAL A 107 6.56 -13.89 5.23
N TYR A 108 6.23 -15.19 5.19
CA TYR A 108 5.61 -15.80 3.99
C TYR A 108 4.15 -15.40 3.80
N PHE A 109 3.45 -15.04 4.89
CA PHE A 109 2.06 -14.60 4.84
C PHE A 109 1.91 -13.08 4.73
N THR A 110 2.89 -12.30 5.19
CA THR A 110 2.81 -10.83 5.19
C THR A 110 2.85 -10.24 3.78
N LEU A 111 3.62 -10.79 2.83
CA LEU A 111 3.66 -10.26 1.47
C LEU A 111 2.33 -10.49 0.71
N PRO A 112 1.75 -11.71 0.69
CA PRO A 112 0.40 -11.92 0.15
C PRO A 112 -0.69 -11.09 0.87
N ALA A 113 -0.57 -10.89 2.18
CA ALA A 113 -1.50 -10.08 2.96
C ALA A 113 -1.58 -8.64 2.44
N LEU A 114 -0.42 -8.03 2.22
CA LEU A 114 -0.29 -6.67 1.68
C LEU A 114 -0.90 -6.54 0.28
N ALA A 115 -0.98 -7.64 -0.49
CA ALA A 115 -1.59 -7.63 -1.82
C ALA A 115 -3.10 -7.38 -1.77
N LEU A 116 -3.83 -7.86 -0.76
CA LEU A 116 -5.29 -7.77 -0.76
C LEU A 116 -5.81 -6.35 -0.57
N GLY A 117 -5.17 -5.56 0.30
CA GLY A 117 -5.45 -4.14 0.43
C GLY A 117 -5.24 -3.39 -0.90
N GLN A 118 -4.18 -3.74 -1.62
CA GLN A 118 -3.87 -3.17 -2.93
C GLN A 118 -4.85 -3.63 -4.00
N ILE A 119 -5.23 -4.90 -4.05
CA ILE A 119 -6.25 -5.41 -4.98
C ILE A 119 -7.58 -4.69 -4.76
N GLY A 120 -8.01 -4.51 -3.51
CA GLY A 120 -9.20 -3.73 -3.19
C GLY A 120 -9.14 -2.29 -3.72
N LEU A 121 -7.99 -1.64 -3.57
CA LEU A 121 -7.74 -0.29 -4.08
C LEU A 121 -7.66 -0.25 -5.62
N ALA A 122 -7.12 -1.29 -6.26
CA ALA A 122 -7.02 -1.40 -7.71
C ALA A 122 -8.39 -1.58 -8.36
N ILE A 123 -9.23 -2.46 -7.80
CA ILE A 123 -10.63 -2.64 -8.23
C ILE A 123 -11.41 -1.33 -8.07
N PHE A 124 -11.20 -0.62 -6.95
CA PHE A 124 -11.76 0.72 -6.77
C PHE A 124 -11.23 1.70 -7.82
N GLY A 125 -9.94 1.66 -8.16
CA GLY A 125 -9.33 2.49 -9.20
C GLY A 125 -9.93 2.26 -10.58
N VAL A 126 -10.15 1.00 -10.98
CA VAL A 126 -10.85 0.66 -12.22
C VAL A 126 -12.28 1.22 -12.20
N ALA A 127 -13.01 1.07 -11.09
CA ALA A 127 -14.33 1.66 -10.96
C ALA A 127 -14.29 3.20 -11.00
N ALA A 128 -13.26 3.82 -10.45
CA ALA A 128 -13.07 5.26 -10.44
C ALA A 128 -12.79 5.82 -11.85
N LEU A 129 -12.06 5.11 -12.69
CA LEU A 129 -11.87 5.49 -14.10
C LEU A 129 -13.19 5.57 -14.86
N LYS A 130 -14.12 4.65 -14.58
CA LYS A 130 -15.44 4.61 -15.22
C LYS A 130 -16.41 5.64 -14.64
N HIS A 131 -16.54 5.68 -13.32
CA HIS A 131 -17.57 6.46 -12.63
C HIS A 131 -17.14 7.88 -12.27
N LYS A 132 -15.84 8.19 -12.38
CA LYS A 132 -15.22 9.48 -12.08
C LYS A 132 -15.65 10.08 -10.72
N PRO A 133 -15.56 9.34 -9.61
CA PRO A 133 -16.01 9.77 -8.28
C PRO A 133 -15.13 10.86 -7.65
N LEU A 134 -13.84 10.92 -8.00
CA LEU A 134 -12.92 11.95 -7.51
C LEU A 134 -13.09 13.22 -8.35
N PRO A 135 -12.92 14.41 -7.75
CA PRO A 135 -13.03 15.69 -8.48
C PRO A 135 -11.97 15.82 -9.59
N ARG A 136 -10.81 15.18 -9.39
CA ARG A 136 -9.72 15.12 -10.36
C ARG A 136 -8.91 13.84 -10.16
N MET A 137 -8.10 13.46 -11.15
CA MET A 137 -7.15 12.35 -11.07
C MET A 137 -7.80 11.00 -10.72
N ASN A 138 -8.89 10.65 -11.40
CA ASN A 138 -9.60 9.37 -11.18
C ASN A 138 -8.76 8.10 -11.45
N TRP A 139 -7.62 8.23 -12.13
CA TRP A 139 -6.64 7.17 -12.34
C TRP A 139 -5.76 6.89 -11.11
N LEU A 140 -5.71 7.82 -10.15
CA LEU A 140 -4.78 7.79 -9.04
C LEU A 140 -4.94 6.58 -8.11
N PRO A 141 -6.16 6.10 -7.77
CA PRO A 141 -6.28 4.90 -6.96
C PRO A 141 -5.72 3.66 -7.66
N LEU A 142 -5.81 3.59 -8.99
CA LEU A 142 -5.20 2.50 -9.75
C LEU A 142 -3.68 2.60 -9.73
N ALA A 143 -3.10 3.79 -9.99
CA ALA A 143 -1.64 3.98 -9.89
C ALA A 143 -1.10 3.72 -8.47
N ALA A 144 -1.90 4.03 -7.45
CA ALA A 144 -1.59 3.80 -6.04
C ALA A 144 -1.62 2.32 -5.62
N SER A 145 -1.99 1.39 -6.51
CA SER A 145 -2.20 -0.01 -6.13
C SER A 145 -1.84 -1.06 -7.16
N VAL A 146 -1.79 -0.71 -8.45
CA VAL A 146 -1.58 -1.68 -9.54
C VAL A 146 -0.19 -2.30 -9.52
N TRP A 147 0.80 -1.61 -8.92
CA TRP A 147 2.17 -2.08 -9.01
C TRP A 147 2.42 -3.33 -8.19
N TYR A 148 1.96 -3.39 -6.94
CA TYR A 148 2.21 -4.56 -6.10
C TYR A 148 1.68 -5.88 -6.68
N PRO A 149 0.42 -5.96 -7.18
CA PRO A 149 -0.10 -7.17 -7.82
C PRO A 149 0.58 -7.57 -9.13
N ILE A 150 1.26 -6.64 -9.81
CA ILE A 150 1.98 -6.93 -11.07
C ILE A 150 3.43 -7.29 -10.79
N ALA A 151 4.13 -6.46 -10.00
CA ALA A 151 5.55 -6.58 -9.74
C ALA A 151 5.89 -7.87 -8.98
N TYR A 152 5.05 -8.29 -8.04
CA TYR A 152 5.33 -9.47 -7.21
C TYR A 152 5.30 -10.79 -8.01
N PRO A 153 4.24 -11.11 -8.80
CA PRO A 153 4.27 -12.26 -9.69
C PRO A 153 5.36 -12.14 -10.76
N LEU A 154 5.56 -10.96 -11.36
CA LEU A 154 6.55 -10.75 -12.40
C LEU A 154 7.97 -11.07 -11.90
N ARG A 155 8.31 -10.64 -10.68
CA ARG A 155 9.58 -10.98 -10.02
C ARG A 155 9.70 -12.49 -9.82
N PHE A 156 8.64 -13.14 -9.37
CA PHE A 156 8.64 -14.60 -9.18
C PHE A 156 8.88 -15.35 -10.49
N PHE A 157 8.19 -14.96 -11.58
CA PHE A 157 8.40 -15.54 -12.91
C PHE A 157 9.83 -15.36 -13.41
N VAL A 158 10.37 -14.14 -13.37
CA VAL A 158 11.72 -13.85 -13.87
C VAL A 158 12.79 -14.57 -13.05
N LEU A 159 12.69 -14.59 -11.71
CA LEU A 159 13.65 -15.33 -10.89
C LEU A 159 13.55 -16.85 -11.11
N SER A 160 12.34 -17.38 -11.34
CA SER A 160 12.15 -18.82 -11.60
C SER A 160 12.76 -19.28 -12.93
N GLU A 161 12.73 -18.44 -13.96
CA GLU A 161 13.39 -18.73 -15.25
C GLU A 161 14.89 -18.47 -15.19
N TYR A 162 15.34 -17.53 -14.36
CA TYR A 162 16.76 -17.21 -14.18
C TYR A 162 17.57 -18.37 -13.58
N PHE A 163 16.96 -19.21 -12.73
CA PHE A 163 17.60 -20.44 -12.24
C PHE A 163 17.92 -21.46 -13.35
N TYR A 164 17.35 -21.33 -14.55
CA TYR A 164 17.53 -22.28 -15.65
C TYR A 164 18.54 -21.81 -16.71
N VAL A 165 18.93 -20.54 -16.78
CA VAL A 165 19.71 -20.01 -17.91
C VAL A 165 20.78 -18.98 -17.50
N TYR A 166 22.06 -19.41 -17.55
CA TYR A 166 23.30 -18.60 -17.68
C TYR A 166 23.79 -17.78 -16.46
N SER A 167 25.09 -17.60 -16.13
CA SER A 167 26.42 -17.74 -16.78
C SER A 167 26.77 -16.74 -17.91
N SER A 168 26.80 -15.42 -17.69
CA SER A 168 27.76 -14.50 -18.37
C SER A 168 27.65 -13.04 -17.88
N ASN A 169 28.73 -12.25 -18.05
CA ASN A 169 28.95 -10.85 -17.66
C ASN A 169 28.00 -9.79 -18.30
N ARG A 170 26.69 -10.03 -18.35
CA ARG A 170 25.67 -9.04 -18.74
C ARG A 170 24.95 -8.53 -17.50
N LEU A 171 24.33 -7.35 -17.60
CA LEU A 171 23.44 -6.79 -16.57
C LEU A 171 22.54 -7.91 -16.03
N ASP A 172 22.60 -8.16 -14.72
CA ASP A 172 21.82 -9.21 -14.10
C ASP A 172 20.34 -8.85 -14.27
N PRO A 173 19.52 -9.66 -14.96
CA PRO A 173 18.07 -9.50 -15.01
C PRO A 173 17.43 -9.34 -13.63
N ALA A 174 18.04 -9.87 -12.57
CA ALA A 174 17.62 -9.63 -11.19
C ALA A 174 17.75 -8.14 -10.81
N ASP A 175 18.85 -7.48 -11.16
CA ASP A 175 19.06 -6.04 -10.89
C ASP A 175 18.05 -5.18 -11.65
N VAL A 176 17.79 -5.51 -12.92
CA VAL A 176 16.78 -4.80 -13.73
C VAL A 176 15.38 -4.99 -13.14
N MET A 177 15.06 -6.20 -12.70
CA MET A 177 13.77 -6.50 -12.09
C MET A 177 13.60 -5.77 -10.76
N ASP A 178 14.62 -5.80 -9.90
CA ASP A 178 14.60 -5.09 -8.63
C ASP A 178 14.44 -3.58 -8.85
N ALA A 179 15.13 -2.98 -9.83
CA ALA A 179 14.94 -1.59 -10.21
C ALA A 179 13.49 -1.27 -10.66
N LEU A 180 12.87 -2.16 -11.44
CA LEU A 180 11.46 -2.01 -11.86
C LEU A 180 10.50 -2.12 -10.67
N VAL A 181 10.71 -3.09 -9.77
CA VAL A 181 9.90 -3.26 -8.56
C VAL A 181 10.03 -2.03 -7.65
N PHE A 182 11.24 -1.56 -7.37
CA PHE A 182 11.46 -0.40 -6.51
C PHE A 182 10.95 0.90 -7.13
N GLY A 183 11.21 1.12 -8.42
CA GLY A 183 10.65 2.26 -9.16
C GLY A 183 9.12 2.24 -9.14
N GLY A 184 8.53 1.05 -9.22
CA GLY A 184 7.09 0.90 -9.13
C GLY A 184 6.51 1.20 -7.75
N ILE A 185 7.13 0.68 -6.68
CA ILE A 185 6.73 1.00 -5.30
C ILE A 185 6.88 2.51 -5.03
N PHE A 186 7.89 3.16 -5.60
CA PHE A 186 8.07 4.61 -5.49
C PHE A 186 6.92 5.40 -6.14
N VAL A 187 6.53 5.04 -7.36
CA VAL A 187 5.35 5.63 -8.04
C VAL A 187 4.08 5.38 -7.21
N GLN A 188 3.93 4.17 -6.66
CA GLN A 188 2.82 3.80 -5.81
C GLN A 188 2.75 4.65 -4.54
N ALA A 189 3.89 4.87 -3.88
CA ALA A 189 4.01 5.71 -2.69
C ALA A 189 3.54 7.15 -2.96
N ILE A 190 4.01 7.75 -4.06
CA ILE A 190 3.60 9.10 -4.48
C ILE A 190 2.10 9.14 -4.76
N ALA A 191 1.58 8.16 -5.51
CA ALA A 191 0.16 8.11 -5.85
C ALA A 191 -0.72 7.99 -4.59
N MET A 192 -0.31 7.19 -3.60
CA MET A 192 -1.00 7.07 -2.31
C MET A 192 -0.97 8.38 -1.51
N MET A 193 0.17 9.08 -1.47
CA MET A 193 0.29 10.38 -0.80
C MET A 193 -0.60 11.44 -1.44
N VAL A 194 -0.61 11.53 -2.77
CA VAL A 194 -1.49 12.46 -3.51
C VAL A 194 -2.97 12.09 -3.34
N LEU A 195 -3.29 10.79 -3.26
CA LEU A 195 -4.66 10.31 -3.04
C LEU A 195 -5.14 10.65 -1.62
N GLY A 196 -4.27 10.48 -0.61
CA GLY A 196 -4.54 10.88 0.76
C GLY A 196 -4.77 12.38 0.90
N TRP A 197 -3.93 13.19 0.23
CA TRP A 197 -4.11 14.65 0.16
C TRP A 197 -5.43 15.04 -0.49
N THR A 198 -5.81 14.41 -1.60
CA THR A 198 -7.08 14.66 -2.30
C THR A 198 -8.28 14.33 -1.40
N LEU A 199 -8.24 13.17 -0.73
CA LEU A 199 -9.29 12.77 0.20
C LEU A 199 -9.43 13.74 1.38
N HIS A 200 -8.32 14.30 1.87
CA HIS A 200 -8.31 15.29 2.93
C HIS A 200 -8.93 16.62 2.49
N GLY A 201 -8.51 17.13 1.32
CA GLY A 201 -8.95 18.42 0.78
C GLY A 201 -10.44 18.47 0.41
N ASP A 202 -11.04 17.33 0.10
CA ASP A 202 -12.45 17.25 -0.31
C ASP A 202 -13.45 17.34 0.86
N VAL A 203 -12.99 17.29 2.12
CA VAL A 203 -13.88 17.36 3.29
C VAL A 203 -14.36 18.80 3.49
N PRO A 204 -15.69 19.06 3.53
CA PRO A 204 -16.20 20.40 3.83
C PRO A 204 -15.61 20.91 5.15
N GLN A 205 -15.14 22.15 5.16
CA GLN A 205 -14.75 22.80 6.41
C GLN A 205 -16.03 22.93 7.25
N GLU A 206 -16.03 22.36 8.45
CA GLU A 206 -17.10 22.61 9.41
C GLU A 206 -17.02 24.12 9.73
N GLU A 207 -17.98 24.91 9.26
CA GLU A 207 -18.05 26.33 9.62
C GLU A 207 -18.04 26.46 11.14
N PRO A 208 -17.33 27.47 11.71
CA PRO A 208 -17.36 27.68 13.14
C PRO A 208 -18.82 27.83 13.56
N ARG A 209 -19.28 26.99 14.50
CA ARG A 209 -20.60 27.17 15.11
C ARG A 209 -20.66 28.62 15.59
N ALA A 210 -21.51 29.42 14.97
CA ALA A 210 -21.80 30.75 15.45
C ALA A 210 -22.24 30.59 16.91
N THR A 211 -21.37 31.04 17.82
CA THR A 211 -21.69 31.14 19.25
C THR A 211 -22.69 32.28 19.38
N THR A 212 -23.98 31.93 19.37
CA THR A 212 -25.08 32.79 19.83
C THR A 212 -25.38 32.47 21.28
#